data_AF-A0A316WWR0-F1
#
_entry.id   AF-A0A316WWR0-F1
#
_cell.length_a   1.000
_cell.length_b   1.000
_cell.length_c   1.000
_cell.angle_alpha   90.00
_cell.angle_beta   90.00
_cell.angle_gamma   90.00
#
_symmetry.space_group_name_H-M   'P 1'
#
loop_
_entity.id
_entity.type
_entity.pdbx_description
1 polymer ?
#
loop_
_entity_poly.entity_id
_entity_poly.type
_entity_poly.pdbx_seq_one_letter_code
_entity_poly.pdbx_strand_id
1 'polypeptide(L)'
;MTDLIRIFPAYEAVFYDDIENHKKYFLPICSINLKMIDPSEDQWLHIVSVKEIYDGCVGEDKPEYHTQFTKADMFGFDVIDGKYKFDADWNYFSAHTEIFPEDYGNNYSDVEIEYNMNDAMYQLKKEYYQKHNKLYDKDFNRPGLEVYDIRRLERLRKLTVEDLEKDGYSEYAEERLQNKLFGILEELNTNALPLEECNFGGGNLIEKPFKTDGTLMDYIACLEGYDFQQNSADQVFLFYDKELKKAVICLEYT
;
A
#
# COMPACT_ATOMS: atom_id res chain seq x y z
N MET A 1 23.33 -0.99 -2.92
CA MET A 1 22.13 -0.74 -3.75
C MET A 1 20.84 -0.97 -2.96
N THR A 2 20.80 -1.94 -2.05
CA THR A 2 19.72 -2.11 -1.05
C THR A 2 19.50 -0.91 -0.12
N ASP A 3 20.46 0.02 0.01
CA ASP A 3 20.31 1.20 0.88
C ASP A 3 19.37 2.29 0.31
N LEU A 4 18.94 2.17 -0.95
CA LEU A 4 18.05 3.12 -1.63
C LEU A 4 16.59 2.65 -1.68
N ILE A 5 16.31 1.45 -1.15
CA ILE A 5 14.96 0.92 -0.99
C ILE A 5 14.78 0.47 0.46
N ARG A 6 13.61 0.74 1.05
CA ARG A 6 13.25 0.26 2.39
C ARG A 6 11.87 -0.37 2.34
N ILE A 7 11.80 -1.67 2.59
CA ILE A 7 10.54 -2.42 2.65
C ILE A 7 10.04 -2.41 4.10
N PHE A 8 8.73 -2.20 4.30
CA PHE A 8 8.11 -1.98 5.60
C PHE A 8 8.77 -0.88 6.46
N PRO A 9 8.97 0.34 5.91
CA PRO A 9 9.57 1.44 6.65
C PRO A 9 8.75 1.77 7.91
N ALA A 10 9.42 2.30 8.94
CA ALA A 10 8.73 2.79 10.13
C ALA A 10 7.83 3.98 9.78
N TYR A 11 6.69 4.13 10.47
CA TYR A 11 5.75 5.23 10.25
C TYR A 11 6.43 6.59 10.41
N GLU A 12 7.32 6.74 11.38
CA GLU A 12 8.05 7.97 11.67
C GLU A 12 9.08 8.33 10.59
N ALA A 13 9.46 7.37 9.75
CA ALA A 13 10.31 7.61 8.58
C ALA A 13 9.52 8.00 7.33
N VAL A 14 8.19 7.81 7.35
CA VAL A 14 7.30 7.99 6.20
C VAL A 14 6.42 9.21 6.38
N PHE A 15 5.88 9.43 7.58
CA PHE A 15 4.91 10.47 7.86
C PHE A 15 5.51 11.61 8.68
N TYR A 16 5.16 12.83 8.30
CA TYR A 16 5.72 14.06 8.85
C TYR A 16 5.10 14.42 10.20
N ASP A 17 3.77 14.33 10.30
CA ASP A 17 2.98 14.64 11.49
C ASP A 17 1.89 13.58 11.75
N ASP A 18 1.06 13.80 12.77
CA ASP A 18 -0.14 13.01 13.12
C ASP A 18 0.04 11.48 12.95
N ILE A 19 1.10 10.94 13.57
CA ILE A 19 1.49 9.54 13.41
C ILE A 19 0.36 8.58 13.81
N GLU A 20 -0.49 8.98 14.76
CA GLU A 20 -1.60 8.14 15.23
C GLU A 20 -2.67 7.97 14.16
N ASN A 21 -3.12 9.04 13.49
CA ASN A 21 -4.06 8.88 12.37
C ASN A 21 -3.40 8.18 11.17
N HIS A 22 -2.12 8.43 10.89
CA HIS A 22 -1.45 7.68 9.83
C HIS A 22 -1.38 6.17 10.14
N LYS A 23 -1.10 5.78 11.40
CA LYS A 23 -1.18 4.37 11.85
C LYS A 23 -2.58 3.80 11.79
N LYS A 24 -3.59 4.64 11.97
CA LYS A 24 -4.99 4.25 11.88
C LYS A 24 -5.40 3.93 10.44
N TYR A 25 -4.97 4.70 9.45
CA TYR A 25 -5.50 4.56 8.08
C TYR A 25 -4.55 3.94 7.07
N PHE A 26 -3.26 4.23 7.17
CA PHE A 26 -2.26 3.85 6.17
C PHE A 26 -1.39 2.67 6.61
N LEU A 27 -0.82 1.99 5.62
CA LEU A 27 0.14 0.90 5.75
C LEU A 27 1.39 1.24 4.93
N PRO A 28 2.53 1.57 5.56
CA PRO A 28 3.77 1.83 4.83
C PRO A 28 4.33 0.57 4.18
N ILE A 29 4.44 0.59 2.85
CA ILE A 29 4.84 -0.56 2.05
C ILE A 29 6.33 -0.49 1.71
N CYS A 30 6.72 0.57 1.01
CA CYS A 30 8.07 0.70 0.45
C CYS A 30 8.49 2.17 0.46
N SER A 31 9.76 2.44 0.72
CA SER A 31 10.38 3.75 0.45
C SER A 31 11.43 3.60 -0.64
N ILE A 32 11.47 4.54 -1.58
CA ILE A 32 12.38 4.59 -2.71
C ILE A 32 13.11 5.94 -2.66
N ASN A 33 14.43 5.93 -2.76
CA ASN A 33 15.20 7.16 -2.90
C ASN A 33 15.36 7.52 -4.38
N LEU A 34 15.09 8.78 -4.73
CA LEU A 34 15.12 9.26 -6.10
C LEU A 34 16.51 9.18 -6.77
N LYS A 35 17.60 8.93 -6.03
CA LYS A 35 18.91 8.56 -6.60
C LYS A 35 18.88 7.36 -7.53
N MET A 36 17.86 6.52 -7.42
CA MET A 36 17.63 5.39 -8.33
C MET A 36 17.21 5.82 -9.74
N ILE A 37 16.65 7.03 -9.87
CA ILE A 37 16.21 7.62 -11.13
C ILE A 37 17.19 8.72 -11.57
N ASP A 38 17.49 9.66 -10.67
CA ASP A 38 18.46 10.73 -10.89
C ASP A 38 19.45 10.78 -9.70
N PRO A 39 20.74 10.42 -9.89
CA PRO A 39 21.74 10.40 -8.83
C PRO A 39 21.94 11.73 -8.08
N SER A 40 21.46 12.85 -8.61
CA SER A 40 21.51 14.16 -7.96
C SER A 40 20.35 14.42 -6.98
N GLU A 41 19.30 13.60 -7.00
CA GLU A 41 18.08 13.75 -6.19
C GLU A 41 18.10 12.85 -4.95
N ASP A 42 18.42 13.40 -3.78
CA ASP A 42 18.43 12.65 -2.50
C ASP A 42 17.10 12.70 -1.73
N GLN A 43 15.99 12.63 -2.46
CA GLN A 43 14.64 12.69 -1.92
C GLN A 43 14.11 11.27 -1.71
N TRP A 44 13.51 11.01 -0.54
CA TRP A 44 12.76 9.77 -0.31
C TRP A 44 11.29 9.97 -0.69
N LEU A 45 10.75 9.01 -1.39
CA LEU A 45 9.32 8.85 -1.64
C LEU A 45 8.86 7.51 -1.07
N HIS A 46 7.58 7.40 -0.82
CA HIS A 46 6.96 6.25 -0.19
C HIS A 46 5.76 5.78 -0.99
N ILE A 47 5.65 4.46 -1.08
CA ILE A 47 4.43 3.76 -1.46
C ILE A 47 3.76 3.34 -0.17
N VAL A 48 2.50 3.75 -0.01
CA VAL A 48 1.64 3.38 1.13
C VAL A 48 0.37 2.76 0.57
N SER A 49 -0.21 1.84 1.32
CA SER A 49 -1.58 1.36 1.09
C SER A 49 -2.47 1.83 2.24
N VAL A 50 -3.75 1.48 2.22
CA VAL A 50 -4.73 1.80 3.24
C VAL A 50 -5.37 0.53 3.80
N LYS A 51 -5.77 0.59 5.06
CA LYS A 51 -6.36 -0.56 5.77
C LYS A 51 -7.78 -0.88 5.30
N GLU A 52 -8.53 0.11 4.82
CA GLU A 52 -9.95 -0.05 4.53
C GLU A 52 -10.29 -0.70 3.17
N ILE A 53 -9.29 -1.07 2.36
CA ILE A 53 -9.52 -1.73 1.06
C ILE A 53 -10.32 -3.01 1.28
N TYR A 54 -11.49 -3.11 0.66
CA TYR A 54 -12.32 -4.30 0.70
C TYR A 54 -13.21 -4.45 -0.54
N ASP A 55 -14.35 -3.76 -0.56
CA ASP A 55 -15.32 -3.74 -1.65
C ASP A 55 -15.67 -2.28 -1.95
N GLY A 56 -15.63 -1.90 -3.23
CA GLY A 56 -15.70 -0.51 -3.68
C GLY A 56 -14.38 0.24 -3.64
N CYS A 57 -14.43 1.53 -3.95
CA CYS A 57 -13.27 2.41 -4.03
C CYS A 57 -13.10 3.20 -2.72
N VAL A 58 -11.87 3.35 -2.27
CA VAL A 58 -11.56 4.12 -1.05
C VAL A 58 -11.94 5.57 -1.27
N GLY A 59 -12.81 6.12 -0.42
CA GLY A 59 -13.26 7.51 -0.48
C GLY A 59 -14.29 7.85 -1.58
N GLU A 60 -14.88 6.87 -2.27
CA GLU A 60 -15.90 7.15 -3.32
C GLU A 60 -17.13 7.90 -2.80
N ASP A 61 -17.62 7.52 -1.62
CA ASP A 61 -18.81 8.09 -0.99
C ASP A 61 -18.50 9.35 -0.15
N LYS A 62 -17.34 9.98 -0.38
CA LYS A 62 -16.81 11.08 0.45
C LYS A 62 -16.40 12.33 -0.35
N PRO A 63 -17.17 12.78 -1.38
CA PRO A 63 -16.79 13.91 -2.22
C PRO A 63 -16.59 15.22 -1.44
N GLU A 64 -17.22 15.39 -0.28
CA GLU A 64 -17.05 16.55 0.60
C GLU A 64 -15.65 16.66 1.22
N TYR A 65 -14.88 15.57 1.26
CA TYR A 65 -13.50 15.53 1.75
C TYR A 65 -12.47 15.40 0.62
N HIS A 66 -12.91 15.39 -0.64
CA HIS A 66 -11.99 15.34 -1.78
C HIS A 66 -11.20 16.63 -1.90
N THR A 67 -9.95 16.49 -2.31
CA THR A 67 -9.05 17.58 -2.68
C THR A 67 -8.67 17.45 -4.16
N GLN A 68 -7.74 18.28 -4.64
CA GLN A 68 -7.21 18.10 -5.99
C GLN A 68 -6.52 16.73 -6.17
N PHE A 69 -5.85 16.25 -5.12
CA PHE A 69 -4.99 15.06 -5.17
C PHE A 69 -5.45 13.93 -4.25
N THR A 70 -6.57 14.10 -3.56
CA THR A 70 -7.24 13.04 -2.81
C THR A 70 -8.69 12.90 -3.30
N LYS A 71 -9.00 11.77 -3.92
CA LYS A 71 -10.33 11.41 -4.47
C LYS A 71 -10.56 9.90 -4.31
N ALA A 72 -11.55 9.33 -4.99
CA ALA A 72 -11.73 7.87 -5.01
C ALA A 72 -10.43 7.15 -5.45
N ASP A 73 -9.91 6.25 -4.62
CA ASP A 73 -8.69 5.46 -4.85
C ASP A 73 -7.42 6.26 -5.18
N MET A 74 -7.41 7.55 -4.81
CA MET A 74 -6.28 8.45 -5.01
C MET A 74 -5.98 9.19 -3.71
N PHE A 75 -4.75 9.12 -3.22
CA PHE A 75 -4.32 9.68 -1.93
C PHE A 75 -3.17 10.67 -2.11
N GLY A 76 -3.40 11.93 -1.76
CA GLY A 76 -2.45 13.02 -1.92
C GLY A 76 -1.68 13.33 -0.64
N PHE A 77 -0.38 13.59 -0.81
CA PHE A 77 0.51 13.95 0.29
C PHE A 77 1.38 15.15 -0.08
N ASP A 78 1.49 16.11 0.84
CA ASP A 78 2.56 17.10 0.79
C ASP A 78 3.86 16.44 1.25
N VAL A 79 4.95 16.66 0.51
CA VAL A 79 6.26 16.09 0.79
C VAL A 79 7.14 17.12 1.51
N ILE A 80 7.46 16.84 2.77
CA ILE A 80 8.22 17.71 3.66
C ILE A 80 9.41 16.92 4.22
N ASP A 81 10.62 17.34 3.87
CA ASP A 81 11.88 16.71 4.31
C ASP A 81 11.91 15.18 4.12
N GLY A 82 11.42 14.69 2.99
CA GLY A 82 11.39 13.24 2.75
C GLY A 82 10.22 12.50 3.37
N LYS A 83 9.22 13.20 3.92
CA LYS A 83 8.07 12.58 4.60
C LYS A 83 6.75 13.14 4.10
N TYR A 84 5.69 12.40 4.31
CA TYR A 84 4.35 12.66 3.82
C TYR A 84 3.48 13.27 4.90
N LYS A 85 2.78 14.32 4.52
CA LYS A 85 1.65 14.87 5.26
C LYS A 85 0.40 14.68 4.42
N PHE A 86 -0.58 13.92 4.92
CA PHE A 86 -1.83 13.70 4.22
C PHE A 86 -2.55 15.03 3.95
N ASP A 87 -3.09 15.20 2.74
CA ASP A 87 -3.56 16.49 2.26
C ASP A 87 -5.07 16.73 2.43
N ALA A 88 -5.80 15.74 2.94
CA ALA A 88 -7.24 15.77 3.11
C ALA A 88 -7.65 15.62 4.59
N ASP A 89 -8.95 15.72 4.83
CA ASP A 89 -9.53 15.47 6.15
C ASP A 89 -9.60 13.95 6.42
N TRP A 90 -9.32 13.53 7.66
CA TRP A 90 -9.37 12.11 8.04
C TRP A 90 -10.75 11.46 7.91
N ASN A 91 -11.83 12.26 7.86
CA ASN A 91 -13.18 11.77 7.57
C ASN A 91 -13.37 11.30 6.11
N TYR A 92 -12.34 11.46 5.27
CA TYR A 92 -12.21 10.79 3.97
C TYR A 92 -12.32 9.27 4.10
N PHE A 93 -11.77 8.68 5.17
CA PHE A 93 -11.84 7.25 5.42
C PHE A 93 -13.13 6.87 6.14
N SER A 94 -13.71 5.72 5.79
CA SER A 94 -14.96 5.22 6.34
C SER A 94 -14.74 4.19 7.45
N ALA A 95 -13.75 3.31 7.32
CA ALA A 95 -13.47 2.24 8.25
C ALA A 95 -12.33 2.61 9.21
N HIS A 96 -12.56 2.39 10.50
CA HIS A 96 -11.54 2.61 11.52
C HIS A 96 -11.77 1.89 12.85
N THR A 97 -12.75 0.98 12.90
CA THR A 97 -13.05 0.23 14.11
C THR A 97 -11.95 -0.80 14.33
N GLU A 98 -11.15 -0.63 15.38
CA GLU A 98 -10.25 -1.68 15.85
C GLU A 98 -11.03 -2.73 16.62
N ILE A 99 -10.84 -4.00 16.24
CA ILE A 99 -11.44 -5.14 16.91
C ILE A 99 -10.36 -5.75 17.81
N PHE A 100 -10.57 -5.75 19.12
CA PHE A 100 -9.65 -6.39 20.07
C PHE A 100 -10.05 -7.84 20.35
N PRO A 101 -9.11 -8.71 20.80
CA PRO A 101 -9.41 -10.11 21.10
C PRO A 101 -10.55 -10.33 22.09
N GLU A 102 -10.69 -9.42 23.06
CA GLU A 102 -11.76 -9.45 24.07
C GLU A 102 -13.15 -9.21 23.45
N ASP A 103 -13.20 -8.59 22.27
CA ASP A 103 -14.42 -8.16 21.61
C ASP A 103 -14.89 -9.11 20.50
N TYR A 104 -14.23 -10.25 20.27
CA TYR A 104 -14.63 -11.21 19.23
C TYR A 104 -16.06 -11.77 19.40
N GLY A 105 -16.66 -11.62 20.57
CA GLY A 105 -18.07 -11.97 20.80
C GLY A 105 -19.09 -10.95 20.26
N ASN A 106 -18.64 -9.78 19.79
CA ASN A 106 -19.49 -8.74 19.24
C ASN A 106 -19.78 -8.97 17.75
N ASN A 107 -20.79 -8.26 17.24
CA ASN A 107 -21.11 -8.23 15.81
C ASN A 107 -20.40 -7.05 15.14
N TYR A 108 -19.71 -7.31 14.04
CA TYR A 108 -19.03 -6.31 13.23
C TYR A 108 -19.48 -6.45 11.78
N SER A 109 -19.44 -5.35 11.04
CA SER A 109 -19.62 -5.37 9.58
C SER A 109 -18.42 -6.00 8.88
N ASP A 110 -18.62 -6.45 7.63
CA ASP A 110 -17.53 -7.01 6.83
C ASP A 110 -16.39 -6.01 6.63
N VAL A 111 -16.72 -4.74 6.38
CA VAL A 111 -15.74 -3.64 6.26
C VAL A 111 -14.88 -3.49 7.52
N GLU A 112 -15.47 -3.57 8.72
CA GLU A 112 -14.72 -3.50 9.97
C GLU A 112 -13.83 -4.74 10.16
N ILE A 113 -14.33 -5.94 9.81
CA ILE A 113 -13.52 -7.16 9.86
C ILE A 113 -12.34 -7.03 8.90
N GLU A 114 -12.54 -6.55 7.68
CA GLU A 114 -11.54 -6.49 6.63
C GLU A 114 -10.49 -5.42 6.88
N TYR A 115 -10.87 -4.28 7.46
CA TYR A 115 -9.93 -3.29 7.99
C TYR A 115 -8.92 -3.94 8.96
N ASN A 116 -9.40 -4.81 9.86
CA ASN A 116 -8.54 -5.52 10.81
C ASN A 116 -7.78 -6.68 10.18
N MET A 117 -8.34 -7.35 9.17
CA MET A 117 -7.67 -8.42 8.41
C MET A 117 -6.48 -7.87 7.63
N ASN A 118 -6.64 -6.72 6.97
CA ASN A 118 -5.58 -6.06 6.22
C ASN A 118 -4.41 -5.67 7.13
N ASP A 119 -4.70 -5.07 8.28
CA ASP A 119 -3.67 -4.75 9.28
C ASP A 119 -2.97 -6.01 9.80
N ALA A 120 -3.73 -7.04 10.20
CA ALA A 120 -3.17 -8.28 10.75
C ALA A 120 -2.28 -9.02 9.72
N MET A 121 -2.73 -9.11 8.47
CA MET A 121 -1.95 -9.72 7.38
C MET A 121 -0.69 -8.91 7.08
N TYR A 122 -0.80 -7.57 7.09
CA TYR A 122 0.36 -6.69 6.94
C TYR A 122 1.40 -6.90 8.04
N GLN A 123 1.00 -6.98 9.31
CA GLN A 123 1.95 -7.25 10.39
C GLN A 123 2.62 -8.63 10.22
N LEU A 124 1.85 -9.66 9.87
CA LEU A 124 2.38 -11.02 9.69
C LEU A 124 3.37 -11.11 8.52
N LYS A 125 3.06 -10.48 7.38
CA LYS A 125 3.96 -10.42 6.22
C LYS A 125 5.20 -9.56 6.50
N LYS A 126 5.06 -8.49 7.28
CA LYS A 126 6.18 -7.68 7.76
C LYS A 126 7.13 -8.49 8.64
N GLU A 127 6.61 -9.25 9.60
CA GLU A 127 7.41 -10.14 10.44
C GLU A 127 8.13 -11.22 9.62
N TYR A 128 7.42 -11.83 8.64
CA TYR A 128 8.02 -12.78 7.70
C TYR A 128 9.19 -12.14 6.94
N TYR A 129 8.99 -10.94 6.39
CA TYR A 129 10.05 -10.21 5.70
C TYR A 129 11.23 -9.89 6.63
N GLN A 130 10.99 -9.46 7.86
CA GLN A 130 12.04 -9.18 8.82
C GLN A 130 12.87 -10.42 9.18
N LYS A 131 12.25 -11.61 9.24
CA LYS A 131 12.93 -12.86 9.52
C LYS A 131 13.74 -13.39 8.32
N HIS A 132 13.21 -13.25 7.11
CA HIS A 132 13.77 -13.90 5.91
C HIS A 132 14.44 -12.95 4.92
N ASN A 133 14.25 -11.65 5.06
CA ASN A 133 14.67 -10.62 4.11
C ASN A 133 14.15 -10.87 2.68
N LYS A 134 12.93 -11.42 2.56
CA LYS A 134 12.21 -11.64 1.31
C LYS A 134 10.70 -11.58 1.55
N LEU A 135 9.92 -11.25 0.51
CA LEU A 135 8.46 -11.33 0.56
C LEU A 135 7.98 -12.78 0.69
N TYR A 136 6.74 -12.93 1.17
CA TYR A 136 6.10 -14.23 1.31
C TYR A 136 5.79 -14.84 -0.06
N ASP A 137 6.30 -16.06 -0.30
CA ASP A 137 6.44 -16.68 -1.62
C ASP A 137 5.86 -18.09 -1.69
N LYS A 138 4.90 -18.40 -0.81
CA LYS A 138 4.32 -19.73 -0.64
C LYS A 138 2.83 -19.73 -1.00
N ASP A 139 2.24 -20.92 -1.04
CA ASP A 139 0.81 -21.10 -1.23
C ASP A 139 0.05 -20.42 -0.10
N PHE A 140 -0.72 -19.39 -0.44
CA PHE A 140 -1.50 -18.60 0.51
C PHE A 140 -2.86 -19.23 0.82
N ASN A 141 -3.21 -20.35 0.17
CA ASN A 141 -4.45 -21.05 0.45
C ASN A 141 -4.45 -21.64 1.86
N ARG A 142 -5.19 -20.99 2.75
CA ARG A 142 -5.46 -21.45 4.10
C ARG A 142 -6.95 -21.62 4.26
N PRO A 143 -7.50 -22.84 4.15
CA PRO A 143 -8.94 -23.10 4.30
C PRO A 143 -9.55 -22.56 5.60
N GLY A 144 -8.73 -22.44 6.65
CA GLY A 144 -9.13 -21.83 7.92
C GLY A 144 -9.45 -20.33 7.83
N LEU A 145 -9.00 -19.63 6.80
CA LEU A 145 -9.26 -18.20 6.57
C LEU A 145 -10.41 -17.96 5.58
N GLU A 146 -10.93 -19.00 4.92
CA GLU A 146 -12.02 -18.91 3.93
C GLU A 146 -13.43 -18.77 4.53
N VAL A 147 -13.54 -18.47 5.83
CA VAL A 147 -14.84 -18.24 6.49
C VAL A 147 -15.20 -16.76 6.48
N TYR A 148 -16.45 -16.43 6.12
CA TYR A 148 -16.93 -15.05 5.98
C TYR A 148 -17.48 -14.47 7.31
N ASP A 149 -16.71 -14.53 8.39
CA ASP A 149 -17.04 -13.88 9.66
C ASP A 149 -15.78 -13.63 10.51
N ILE A 150 -15.96 -13.03 11.70
CA ILE A 150 -14.86 -12.65 12.60
C ILE A 150 -13.89 -13.78 12.98
N ARG A 151 -14.27 -15.06 12.82
CA ARG A 151 -13.39 -16.19 13.14
C ARG A 151 -12.15 -16.25 12.26
N ARG A 152 -12.19 -15.75 11.01
CA ARG A 152 -10.96 -15.67 10.19
C ARG A 152 -9.96 -14.66 10.75
N LEU A 153 -10.43 -13.56 11.33
CA LEU A 153 -9.57 -12.57 11.99
C LEU A 153 -8.91 -13.16 13.23
N GLU A 154 -9.70 -13.86 14.06
CA GLU A 154 -9.18 -14.59 15.23
C GLU A 154 -8.11 -15.61 14.81
N ARG A 155 -8.34 -16.37 13.74
CA ARG A 155 -7.40 -17.37 13.23
C ARG A 155 -6.15 -16.73 12.64
N LEU A 156 -6.28 -15.68 11.84
CA LEU A 156 -5.16 -14.96 11.24
C LEU A 156 -4.21 -14.42 12.32
N ARG A 157 -4.75 -13.77 13.36
CA ARG A 157 -3.94 -13.21 14.46
C ARG A 157 -3.27 -14.26 15.36
N LYS A 158 -3.57 -15.54 15.18
CA LYS A 158 -2.89 -16.67 15.85
C LYS A 158 -1.75 -17.25 15.01
N LEU A 159 -1.65 -16.90 13.73
CA LEU A 159 -0.57 -17.37 12.86
C LEU A 159 0.74 -16.71 13.25
N THR A 160 1.83 -17.48 13.16
CA THR A 160 3.20 -16.96 13.28
C THR A 160 3.95 -17.15 11.97
N VAL A 161 5.13 -16.54 11.88
CA VAL A 161 6.04 -16.75 10.74
C VAL A 161 6.39 -18.23 10.54
N GLU A 162 6.51 -19.01 11.61
CA GLU A 162 6.75 -20.47 11.52
C GLU A 162 5.56 -21.23 10.90
N ASP A 163 4.34 -20.71 11.03
CA ASP A 163 3.20 -21.31 10.35
C ASP A 163 3.23 -20.98 8.87
N LEU A 164 3.67 -19.79 8.48
CA LEU A 164 3.89 -19.40 7.08
C LEU A 164 5.01 -20.25 6.45
N GLU A 165 6.08 -20.54 7.18
CA GLU A 165 7.17 -21.42 6.73
C GLU A 165 6.69 -22.86 6.43
N LYS A 166 5.58 -23.31 7.02
CA LYS A 166 5.00 -24.64 6.77
C LYS A 166 4.07 -24.67 5.57
N ASP A 167 3.71 -23.51 5.02
CA ASP A 167 2.83 -23.46 3.86
C ASP A 167 3.48 -24.10 2.63
N GLY A 168 2.62 -24.61 1.74
CA GLY A 168 3.00 -25.31 0.54
C GLY A 168 3.90 -24.46 -0.35
N TYR A 169 4.76 -25.13 -1.11
CA TYR A 169 5.52 -24.46 -2.17
C TYR A 169 4.57 -23.98 -3.27
N SER A 170 4.83 -22.78 -3.81
CA SER A 170 4.10 -22.21 -4.94
C SER A 170 5.10 -21.73 -5.98
N GLU A 171 5.25 -22.48 -7.07
CA GLU A 171 6.10 -22.09 -8.21
C GLU A 171 5.67 -20.74 -8.77
N TYR A 172 4.35 -20.53 -8.90
CA TYR A 172 3.79 -19.26 -9.34
C TYR A 172 4.22 -18.08 -8.45
N ALA A 173 4.15 -18.22 -7.12
CA ALA A 173 4.52 -17.15 -6.20
C ALA A 173 6.03 -16.88 -6.23
N GLU A 174 6.86 -17.93 -6.32
CA GLU A 174 8.31 -17.77 -6.44
C GLU A 174 8.70 -17.06 -7.75
N GLU A 175 8.20 -17.54 -8.91
CA GLU A 175 8.50 -16.95 -10.22
C GLU A 175 8.05 -15.48 -10.29
N ARG A 176 6.85 -15.18 -9.78
CA ARG A 176 6.33 -13.80 -9.71
C ARG A 176 7.28 -12.88 -8.96
N LEU A 177 7.76 -13.28 -7.78
CA LEU A 177 8.68 -12.47 -6.99
C LEU A 177 10.08 -12.35 -7.61
N GLN A 178 10.56 -13.39 -8.31
CA GLN A 178 11.85 -13.36 -9.02
C GLN A 178 11.86 -12.32 -10.15
N ASN A 179 10.70 -12.01 -10.73
CA ASN A 179 10.56 -11.03 -11.80
C ASN A 179 10.48 -9.58 -11.28
N LYS A 180 10.26 -9.36 -9.99
CA LYS A 180 10.15 -8.00 -9.42
C LYS A 180 11.51 -7.29 -9.40
N LEU A 181 11.51 -6.03 -9.82
CA LEU A 181 12.67 -5.16 -9.71
C LEU A 181 12.98 -4.92 -8.23
N PHE A 182 14.24 -5.15 -7.87
CA PHE A 182 14.73 -5.04 -6.48
C PHE A 182 13.96 -5.93 -5.49
N GLY A 183 13.31 -6.99 -6.00
CA GLY A 183 12.48 -7.91 -5.22
C GLY A 183 11.17 -7.32 -4.71
N ILE A 184 10.72 -6.18 -5.25
CA ILE A 184 9.52 -5.49 -4.73
C ILE A 184 8.70 -4.71 -5.75
N LEU A 185 9.32 -4.05 -6.72
CA LEU A 185 8.61 -3.21 -7.69
C LEU A 185 8.24 -4.01 -8.93
N GLU A 186 7.04 -3.77 -9.44
CA GLU A 186 6.67 -4.22 -10.79
C GLU A 186 7.39 -3.35 -11.83
N GLU A 187 7.50 -2.05 -11.56
CA GLU A 187 8.15 -1.10 -12.45
C GLU A 187 8.76 0.09 -11.68
N LEU A 188 9.86 0.63 -12.21
CA LEU A 188 10.47 1.88 -11.81
C LEU A 188 10.77 2.70 -13.07
N ASN A 189 10.18 3.89 -13.20
CA ASN A 189 10.28 4.73 -14.39
C ASN A 189 11.60 5.54 -14.42
N THR A 190 12.72 4.85 -14.64
CA THR A 190 14.04 5.49 -14.69
C THR A 190 14.27 6.37 -15.92
N ASN A 191 13.42 6.24 -16.94
CA ASN A 191 13.54 6.96 -18.21
C ASN A 191 12.62 8.20 -18.29
N ALA A 192 11.87 8.50 -17.22
CA ALA A 192 10.90 9.60 -17.17
C ALA A 192 9.92 9.56 -18.36
N LEU A 193 9.43 8.37 -18.71
CA LEU A 193 8.45 8.19 -19.77
C LEU A 193 7.07 8.70 -19.31
N PRO A 194 6.23 9.17 -20.24
CA PRO A 194 4.80 9.31 -19.97
C PRO A 194 4.20 7.98 -19.48
N LEU A 195 3.24 8.03 -18.56
CA LEU A 195 2.62 6.84 -17.97
C LEU A 195 2.13 5.86 -19.04
N GLU A 196 1.49 6.35 -20.09
CA GLU A 196 0.91 5.54 -21.17
C GLU A 196 1.95 4.78 -22.00
N GLU A 197 3.22 5.17 -21.92
CA GLU A 197 4.35 4.51 -22.58
C GLU A 197 5.10 3.53 -21.65
N CYS A 198 4.72 3.46 -20.37
CA CYS A 198 5.26 2.50 -19.40
C CYS A 198 4.59 1.12 -19.53
N ASN A 199 5.19 0.09 -18.92
CA ASN A 199 4.64 -1.27 -18.98
C ASN A 199 3.30 -1.36 -18.24
N PHE A 200 3.18 -0.61 -17.13
CA PHE A 200 1.95 -0.45 -16.39
C PHE A 200 1.35 0.92 -16.73
N GLY A 201 0.60 0.97 -17.85
CA GLY A 201 0.07 2.22 -18.41
C GLY A 201 -1.04 2.91 -17.60
N GLY A 202 -1.35 2.41 -16.39
CA GLY A 202 -2.41 2.92 -15.52
C GLY A 202 -3.74 3.08 -16.25
N GLY A 203 -4.11 2.08 -17.05
CA GLY A 203 -5.28 2.12 -17.93
C GLY A 203 -6.60 1.98 -17.17
N ASN A 204 -6.57 1.34 -16.00
CA ASN A 204 -7.73 1.10 -15.16
C ASN A 204 -7.77 2.03 -13.93
N LEU A 205 -6.82 2.96 -13.81
CA LEU A 205 -6.87 4.01 -12.80
C LEU A 205 -8.13 4.86 -12.96
N ILE A 206 -8.98 4.87 -11.93
CA ILE A 206 -10.23 5.63 -11.89
C ILE A 206 -9.94 7.13 -11.87
N GLU A 207 -8.97 7.54 -11.06
CA GLU A 207 -8.49 8.91 -10.93
C GLU A 207 -6.98 8.98 -11.20
N LYS A 208 -6.55 10.09 -11.81
CA LYS A 208 -5.14 10.36 -12.10
C LYS A 208 -4.76 11.75 -11.58
N PRO A 209 -3.54 11.92 -11.05
CA PRO A 209 -3.13 13.18 -10.42
C PRO A 209 -2.73 14.22 -11.47
N PHE A 210 -3.72 14.91 -12.03
CA PHE A 210 -3.49 16.04 -12.92
C PHE A 210 -3.17 17.32 -12.14
N LYS A 211 -2.14 18.03 -12.60
CA LYS A 211 -1.82 19.40 -12.17
C LYS A 211 -2.89 20.38 -12.65
N THR A 212 -2.83 21.61 -12.13
CA THR A 212 -3.78 22.67 -12.48
C THR A 212 -3.73 23.06 -13.96
N ASP A 213 -2.60 22.86 -14.64
CA ASP A 213 -2.44 23.08 -16.08
C ASP A 213 -2.93 21.91 -16.95
N GLY A 214 -3.46 20.85 -16.33
CA GLY A 214 -3.95 19.65 -16.99
C GLY A 214 -2.88 18.62 -17.35
N THR A 215 -1.61 18.86 -16.98
CA THR A 215 -0.55 17.86 -17.16
C THR A 215 -0.57 16.81 -16.06
N LEU A 216 -0.31 15.55 -16.40
CA LEU A 216 -0.18 14.46 -15.41
C LEU A 216 1.11 14.66 -14.59
N MET A 217 1.10 14.30 -13.31
CA MET A 217 2.32 14.21 -12.51
C MET A 217 3.26 13.12 -13.03
N ASP A 218 4.54 13.23 -12.70
CA ASP A 218 5.52 12.25 -13.14
C ASP A 218 5.25 10.91 -12.43
N TYR A 219 5.06 9.86 -13.22
CA TYR A 219 4.95 8.50 -12.72
C TYR A 219 6.33 7.99 -12.29
N ILE A 220 6.42 7.47 -11.07
CA ILE A 220 7.68 7.02 -10.46
C ILE A 220 7.81 5.51 -10.50
N ALA A 221 6.83 4.78 -9.94
CA ALA A 221 6.90 3.33 -9.77
C ALA A 221 5.52 2.74 -9.45
N CYS A 222 5.38 1.43 -9.66
CA CYS A 222 4.26 0.66 -9.13
C CYS A 222 4.72 -0.68 -8.51
N LEU A 223 3.86 -1.23 -7.66
CA LEU A 223 4.02 -2.56 -7.07
C LEU A 223 2.67 -3.23 -6.86
N GLU A 224 2.68 -4.53 -6.64
CA GLU A 224 1.48 -5.32 -6.35
C GLU A 224 1.09 -5.22 -4.87
N GLY A 225 -0.14 -4.81 -4.59
CA GLY A 225 -0.58 -4.58 -3.21
C GLY A 225 -0.80 -5.86 -2.40
N TYR A 226 -1.20 -6.95 -3.06
CA TYR A 226 -1.42 -8.26 -2.42
C TYR A 226 -0.15 -8.88 -1.83
N ASP A 227 1.04 -8.36 -2.15
CA ASP A 227 2.28 -8.74 -1.47
C ASP A 227 2.34 -8.31 -0.01
N PHE A 228 1.48 -7.38 0.43
CA PHE A 228 1.61 -6.71 1.71
C PHE A 228 0.40 -6.85 2.62
N GLN A 229 -0.82 -6.99 2.09
CA GLN A 229 -2.03 -7.12 2.92
C GLN A 229 -2.96 -8.21 2.37
N GLN A 230 -4.19 -8.31 2.90
CA GLN A 230 -5.14 -9.37 2.55
C GLN A 230 -5.98 -8.99 1.32
N ASN A 231 -6.72 -7.89 1.40
CA ASN A 231 -7.40 -7.26 0.26
C ASN A 231 -6.64 -6.02 -0.12
N SER A 232 -6.28 -5.88 -1.39
CA SER A 232 -5.46 -4.78 -1.86
C SER A 232 -5.78 -4.46 -3.33
N ALA A 233 -5.24 -3.33 -3.79
CA ALA A 233 -5.14 -3.08 -5.22
C ALA A 233 -4.19 -4.09 -5.90
N ASP A 234 -4.50 -4.44 -7.15
CA ASP A 234 -3.61 -5.24 -7.99
C ASP A 234 -2.32 -4.47 -8.28
N GLN A 235 -2.42 -3.15 -8.46
CA GLN A 235 -1.27 -2.26 -8.55
C GLN A 235 -1.47 -1.00 -7.71
N VAL A 236 -0.40 -0.62 -7.00
CA VAL A 236 -0.30 0.64 -6.24
C VAL A 236 0.71 1.53 -6.96
N PHE A 237 0.21 2.59 -7.60
CA PHE A 237 1.02 3.53 -8.36
C PHE A 237 1.49 4.69 -7.47
N LEU A 238 2.74 5.12 -7.67
CA LEU A 238 3.29 6.34 -7.09
C LEU A 238 3.58 7.37 -8.18
N PHE A 239 3.00 8.54 -8.00
CA PHE A 239 3.29 9.75 -8.76
C PHE A 239 3.96 10.78 -7.87
N TYR A 240 4.79 11.63 -8.47
CA TYR A 240 5.44 12.73 -7.76
C TYR A 240 5.57 13.96 -8.65
N ASP A 241 5.33 15.13 -8.06
CA ASP A 241 5.66 16.40 -8.67
C ASP A 241 6.64 17.15 -7.77
N LYS A 242 7.83 17.41 -8.31
CA LYS A 242 8.92 18.05 -7.58
C LYS A 242 8.67 19.53 -7.28
N GLU A 243 8.00 20.24 -8.18
CA GLU A 243 7.75 21.68 -8.03
C GLU A 243 6.66 21.92 -6.98
N LEU A 244 5.59 21.12 -7.03
CA LEU A 244 4.51 21.11 -6.05
C LEU A 244 4.90 20.45 -4.73
N LYS A 245 5.99 19.67 -4.73
CA LYS A 245 6.39 18.78 -3.63
C LYS A 245 5.22 17.90 -3.19
N LYS A 246 4.59 17.26 -4.17
CA LYS A 246 3.39 16.46 -3.96
C LYS A 246 3.64 15.02 -4.38
N ALA A 247 3.34 14.07 -3.51
CA ALA A 247 3.29 12.66 -3.86
C ALA A 247 1.82 12.21 -3.89
N VAL A 248 1.48 11.36 -4.85
CA VAL A 248 0.13 10.82 -4.98
C VAL A 248 0.21 9.33 -5.19
N ILE A 249 -0.58 8.60 -4.40
CA ILE A 249 -0.79 7.17 -4.57
C ILE A 249 -2.11 6.97 -5.32
N CYS A 250 -2.13 6.11 -6.34
CA CYS A 250 -3.36 5.67 -6.98
C CYS A 250 -3.47 4.15 -6.94
N LEU A 251 -4.68 3.64 -6.70
CA LEU A 251 -4.99 2.22 -6.68
C LEU A 251 -5.61 1.78 -8.01
N GLU A 252 -5.14 0.64 -8.53
CA GLU A 252 -5.68 0.00 -9.74
C GLU A 252 -6.14 -1.42 -9.41
N TYR A 253 -7.32 -1.78 -9.94
CA TYR A 253 -7.91 -3.12 -9.87
C TYR A 253 -8.15 -3.62 -11.30
N THR A 254 -7.96 -4.91 -11.54
CA THR A 254 -8.02 -5.57 -12.86
C THR A 254 -9.19 -6.53 -13.02
#